data_AF-A0A9X6NGP9-F1
#
_entry.id   AF-A0A9X6NGP9-F1
#
_cell.length_a   1.000
_cell.length_b   1.000
_cell.length_c   1.000
_cell.angle_alpha   90.00
_cell.angle_beta   90.00
_cell.angle_gamma   90.00
#
_symmetry.space_group_name_H-M   'P 1'
#
loop_
_entity.id
_entity.type
_entity.pdbx_description
1 polymer ?
#
loop_
_entity_poly.entity_id
_entity_poly.type
_entity_poly.pdbx_seq_one_letter_code
_entity_poly.pdbx_strand_id
1 'polypeptide(L)'
;MGKSGAPECFLWLTGLLLTTTQVGHYWVEGQQNHAEALHTFLMETYPKYVRPVEVNEKALDVSLELKLMQLIGVDEVNQVITVNVEVKQVWLDYKLKWEPELFGGMTQINLPCESIWLPDVVLYDNAEGDYQITKMTTLTVNNSGFVTWNPPAIYKSYCKINVHNFPYDKQNCTMKFGSWTFDASLVDLKPSRDYLGDSMVIKKGMDLSEYKPSIEWDILEVSAMRNKLVIPYGTYVDITFRLVIRRKTLFYTVNLMIPCVLISFLTIFVFYLPCDSGEKVTLCISILLSLTVSFFYWLRKFRRLQTK
;
A
#
# COMPACT_ATOMS: atom_id res chain seq x y z
N MET A 1 -11.56 46.46 86.68
CA MET A 1 -12.61 45.41 86.67
C MET A 1 -13.43 45.65 85.41
N GLY A 2 -13.51 44.82 84.36
CA GLY A 2 -13.48 43.34 84.28
C GLY A 2 -14.88 42.78 84.64
N LYS A 3 -15.58 41.95 83.87
CA LYS A 3 -15.41 41.29 82.53
C LYS A 3 -16.76 41.45 81.76
N SER A 4 -17.03 41.03 80.51
CA SER A 4 -16.36 40.26 79.43
C SER A 4 -16.88 40.83 78.07
N GLY A 5 -16.83 40.24 76.86
CA GLY A 5 -16.39 38.94 76.33
C GLY A 5 -16.96 38.75 74.91
N ALA A 6 -16.12 38.82 73.86
CA ALA A 6 -16.56 38.93 72.46
C ALA A 6 -16.27 37.66 71.62
N PRO A 7 -17.06 37.40 70.55
CA PRO A 7 -16.71 36.40 69.54
C PRO A 7 -16.66 36.98 68.11
N GLU A 8 -15.53 37.56 67.70
CA GLU A 8 -15.19 37.76 66.27
C GLU A 8 -13.75 37.33 66.00
N CYS A 9 -13.53 36.02 65.96
CA CYS A 9 -12.21 35.41 65.76
C CYS A 9 -12.25 34.35 64.64
N PHE A 10 -12.77 34.74 63.46
CA PHE A 10 -12.97 33.84 62.31
C PHE A 10 -12.61 34.45 60.94
N LEU A 11 -11.82 35.52 60.90
CA LEU A 11 -11.45 36.23 59.66
C LEU A 11 -9.93 36.35 59.40
N TRP A 12 -9.08 35.63 60.13
CA TRP A 12 -7.61 35.71 60.02
C TRP A 12 -6.90 34.44 59.54
N LEU A 13 -7.62 33.45 59.00
CA LEU A 13 -7.05 32.20 58.47
C LEU A 13 -7.26 31.96 56.96
N THR A 14 -7.99 32.83 56.26
CA THR A 14 -8.14 32.78 54.79
C THR A 14 -7.19 33.75 54.05
N GLY A 15 -6.56 34.68 54.76
CA GLY A 15 -5.71 35.74 54.18
C GLY A 15 -4.26 35.33 53.82
N LEU A 16 -3.85 34.09 54.09
CA LEU A 16 -2.45 33.63 53.96
C LEU A 16 -2.23 32.53 52.90
N LEU A 17 -3.26 32.23 52.10
CA LEU A 17 -3.20 31.31 50.94
C LEU A 17 -3.40 32.02 49.59
N LEU A 18 -3.55 33.34 49.58
CA LEU A 18 -3.79 34.17 48.38
C LEU A 18 -2.61 35.04 47.96
N THR A 19 -1.49 35.01 48.69
CA THR A 19 -0.26 35.78 48.37
C THR A 19 0.87 34.94 47.78
N THR A 20 0.72 33.61 47.70
CA THR A 20 1.67 32.71 47.01
C THR A 20 1.23 32.28 45.62
N THR A 21 0.03 32.69 45.16
CA THR A 21 -0.51 32.35 43.83
C THR A 21 -0.32 33.46 42.78
N GLN A 22 0.34 34.57 43.12
CA GLN A 22 0.53 35.74 42.25
C GLN A 22 1.98 36.04 41.83
N VAL A 23 2.91 35.09 42.02
CA VAL A 23 4.31 35.19 41.55
C VAL A 23 4.74 33.94 40.77
N GLY A 24 3.82 33.37 39.98
CA GLY A 24 4.06 32.16 39.17
C GLY A 24 3.28 32.07 37.85
N HIS A 25 2.49 33.09 37.50
CA HIS A 25 1.66 33.13 36.28
C HIS A 25 1.94 34.36 35.41
N TYR A 26 3.23 34.72 35.28
CA TYR A 26 3.73 35.50 34.16
C TYR A 26 4.85 34.68 33.50
N TRP A 27 4.92 34.75 32.16
CA TRP A 27 5.77 33.92 31.27
C TRP A 27 5.29 32.50 30.94
N VAL A 28 4.04 32.36 30.46
CA VAL A 28 3.70 31.39 29.39
C VAL A 28 2.88 32.11 28.31
N GLU A 29 3.41 33.24 27.83
CA GLU A 29 2.84 34.05 26.76
C GLU A 29 4.01 34.46 25.88
N GLY A 30 4.12 33.87 24.68
CA GLY A 30 5.35 33.88 23.89
C GLY A 30 5.69 32.59 23.14
N GLN A 31 4.90 31.53 23.31
CA GLN A 31 4.93 30.34 22.43
C GLN A 31 3.68 30.30 21.56
N GLN A 32 3.37 31.44 20.90
CA GLN A 32 2.42 31.49 19.78
C GLN A 32 2.78 30.34 18.82
N ASN A 33 1.80 29.52 18.45
CA ASN A 33 2.06 28.25 17.75
C ASN A 33 2.83 28.47 16.45
N HIS A 34 4.17 28.30 16.47
CA HIS A 34 5.01 28.51 15.28
C HIS A 34 4.55 27.62 14.11
N ALA A 35 4.05 26.41 14.41
CA ALA A 35 3.42 25.49 13.46
C ALA A 35 2.13 26.05 12.82
N GLU A 36 1.30 26.75 13.58
CA GLU A 36 0.05 27.38 13.11
C GLU A 36 0.34 28.65 12.30
N ALA A 37 1.33 29.44 12.72
CA ALA A 37 1.84 30.58 11.98
C ALA A 37 2.44 30.14 10.63
N LEU A 38 3.27 29.09 10.61
CA LEU A 38 3.83 28.50 9.39
C LEU A 38 2.72 27.94 8.49
N HIS A 39 1.77 27.17 9.05
CA HIS A 39 0.63 26.66 8.29
C HIS A 39 -0.14 27.80 7.61
N THR A 40 -0.46 28.85 8.36
CA THR A 40 -1.20 30.02 7.84
C THR A 40 -0.41 30.71 6.74
N PHE A 41 0.87 31.01 6.97
CA PHE A 41 1.78 31.62 5.98
C PHE A 41 1.88 30.80 4.69
N LEU A 42 2.00 29.47 4.78
CA LEU A 42 2.09 28.61 3.60
C LEU A 42 0.77 28.48 2.85
N MET A 43 -0.38 28.46 3.54
CA MET A 43 -1.68 28.17 2.92
C MET A 43 -2.44 29.42 2.44
N GLU A 44 -2.18 30.61 2.98
CA GLU A 44 -2.96 31.84 2.72
C GLU A 44 -3.11 32.19 1.23
N THR A 45 -2.08 31.94 0.43
CA THR A 45 -2.06 32.24 -1.01
C THR A 45 -1.80 31.02 -1.91
N TYR A 46 -1.85 29.80 -1.37
CA TYR A 46 -1.45 28.60 -2.11
C TYR A 46 -2.51 28.15 -3.15
N PRO A 47 -2.20 28.16 -4.47
CA PRO A 47 -3.18 27.83 -5.50
C PRO A 47 -3.17 26.31 -5.78
N LYS A 48 -3.96 25.55 -5.02
CA LYS A 48 -4.07 24.07 -5.09
C LYS A 48 -4.15 23.48 -6.51
N TYR A 49 -4.81 24.15 -7.45
CA TYR A 49 -5.03 23.61 -8.80
C TYR A 49 -3.90 23.92 -9.79
N VAL A 50 -2.85 24.64 -9.37
CA VAL A 50 -1.75 25.07 -10.25
C VAL A 50 -0.48 24.30 -9.91
N ARG A 51 -0.02 23.48 -10.87
CA ARG A 51 1.23 22.70 -10.81
C ARG A 51 2.41 23.56 -10.31
N PRO A 52 3.17 23.11 -9.29
CA PRO A 52 4.17 23.94 -8.62
C PRO A 52 5.52 23.96 -9.37
N VAL A 53 5.56 24.60 -10.54
CA VAL A 53 6.82 24.86 -11.27
C VAL A 53 7.15 26.36 -11.34
N GLU A 54 8.42 26.70 -11.20
CA GLU A 54 8.93 28.08 -11.35
C GLU A 54 8.86 28.57 -12.81
N VAL A 55 8.93 27.64 -13.77
CA VAL A 55 8.87 27.89 -15.22
C VAL A 55 7.88 26.92 -15.85
N ASN A 56 6.84 27.42 -16.51
CA ASN A 56 5.75 26.61 -17.06
C ASN A 56 6.22 25.53 -18.05
N GLU A 57 7.29 25.81 -18.82
CA GLU A 57 7.88 24.92 -19.83
C GLU A 57 8.66 23.73 -19.26
N LYS A 58 9.01 23.76 -17.96
CA LYS A 58 9.72 22.64 -17.31
C LYS A 58 8.71 21.61 -16.80
N ALA A 59 9.02 20.33 -16.97
CA ALA A 59 8.31 19.25 -16.30
C ALA A 59 8.51 19.32 -14.78
N LEU A 60 7.50 18.89 -14.02
CA LEU A 60 7.65 18.62 -12.59
C LEU A 60 8.16 17.18 -12.41
N ASP A 61 9.32 17.04 -11.82
CA ASP A 61 9.87 15.72 -11.44
C ASP A 61 9.08 15.15 -10.26
N VAL A 62 8.44 13.99 -10.46
CA VAL A 62 7.73 13.24 -9.41
C VAL A 62 8.38 11.87 -9.26
N SER A 63 9.04 11.66 -8.12
CA SER A 63 9.59 10.36 -7.74
C SER A 63 8.48 9.47 -7.18
N LEU A 64 8.29 8.28 -7.75
CA LEU A 64 7.32 7.27 -7.35
C LEU A 64 8.03 5.98 -6.91
N GLU A 65 7.92 5.65 -5.63
CA GLU A 65 8.47 4.44 -5.01
C GLU A 65 7.31 3.60 -4.43
N LEU A 66 7.26 2.30 -4.72
CA LEU A 66 6.29 1.39 -4.10
C LEU A 66 6.94 0.55 -3.01
N LYS A 67 6.26 0.44 -1.87
CA LYS A 67 6.59 -0.51 -0.80
C LYS A 67 5.46 -1.51 -0.68
N LEU A 68 5.76 -2.80 -0.84
CA LEU A 68 4.77 -3.86 -0.82
C LEU A 68 4.61 -4.40 0.61
N MET A 69 3.47 -4.09 1.23
CA MET A 69 3.18 -4.47 2.61
C MET A 69 2.64 -5.90 2.69
N GLN A 70 1.75 -6.28 1.77
CA GLN A 70 1.15 -7.61 1.74
C GLN A 70 0.63 -7.96 0.34
N LEU A 71 0.85 -9.20 -0.08
CA LEU A 71 0.12 -9.83 -1.19
C LEU A 71 -1.14 -10.48 -0.60
N ILE A 72 -2.30 -9.86 -0.82
CA ILE A 72 -3.57 -10.28 -0.22
C ILE A 72 -4.07 -11.57 -0.87
N GLY A 73 -4.07 -11.61 -2.20
CA GLY A 73 -4.53 -12.78 -2.96
C GLY A 73 -4.39 -12.60 -4.47
N VAL A 74 -4.64 -13.70 -5.18
CA VAL A 74 -4.72 -13.77 -6.64
C VAL A 74 -6.01 -14.51 -6.96
N ASP A 75 -6.91 -13.86 -7.70
CA ASP A 75 -8.11 -14.49 -8.26
C ASP A 75 -7.77 -15.01 -9.65
N GLU A 76 -7.69 -16.34 -9.80
CA GLU A 76 -7.27 -16.94 -11.06
C GLU A 76 -8.31 -16.88 -12.19
N VAL A 77 -9.58 -16.56 -11.89
CA VAL A 77 -10.64 -16.58 -12.91
C VAL A 77 -11.07 -15.18 -13.31
N ASN A 78 -11.19 -14.24 -12.37
CA ASN A 78 -11.29 -12.83 -12.73
C ASN A 78 -9.93 -12.28 -13.22
N GLN A 79 -8.84 -13.03 -13.03
CA GLN A 79 -7.47 -12.68 -13.44
C GLN A 79 -7.01 -11.37 -12.79
N VAL A 80 -7.19 -11.29 -11.46
CA VAL A 80 -6.90 -10.11 -10.65
C VAL A 80 -5.90 -10.45 -9.56
N ILE A 81 -4.86 -9.63 -9.40
CA ILE A 81 -3.98 -9.67 -8.23
C ILE A 81 -4.35 -8.52 -7.28
N THR A 82 -4.49 -8.84 -5.99
CA THR A 82 -4.80 -7.86 -4.94
C THR A 82 -3.60 -7.67 -4.02
N VAL A 83 -3.06 -6.46 -3.95
CA VAL A 83 -1.92 -6.08 -3.11
C VAL A 83 -2.24 -4.91 -2.19
N ASN A 84 -1.67 -4.94 -0.99
CA ASN A 84 -1.61 -3.78 -0.09
C ASN A 84 -0.21 -3.16 -0.22
N VAL A 85 -0.16 -1.91 -0.67
CA VAL A 85 1.07 -1.16 -0.91
C VAL A 85 1.03 0.21 -0.25
N GLU A 86 2.20 0.76 0.06
CA GLU A 86 2.39 2.17 0.38
C GLU A 86 2.98 2.86 -0.85
N VAL A 87 2.32 3.92 -1.33
CA VAL A 87 2.64 4.60 -2.59
C VAL A 87 3.39 5.89 -2.29
N LYS A 88 4.72 5.81 -2.17
CA LYS A 88 5.54 6.96 -1.79
C LYS A 88 5.82 7.85 -3.01
N GLN A 89 5.27 9.05 -2.96
CA GLN A 89 5.40 10.09 -3.97
C GLN A 89 6.22 11.25 -3.39
N VAL A 90 7.23 11.70 -4.11
CA VAL A 90 8.10 12.82 -3.69
C VAL A 90 8.29 13.80 -4.84
N TRP A 91 7.98 15.07 -4.61
CA TRP A 91 8.19 16.16 -5.56
C TRP A 91 8.71 17.41 -4.86
N LEU A 92 9.17 18.38 -5.65
CA LEU A 92 9.59 19.69 -5.16
C LEU A 92 8.49 20.72 -5.44
N ASP A 93 8.00 21.39 -4.40
CA ASP A 93 7.13 22.55 -4.51
C ASP A 93 7.89 23.80 -4.08
N TYR A 94 8.11 24.72 -5.02
CA TYR A 94 8.84 25.95 -4.73
C TYR A 94 8.08 26.96 -3.85
N LYS A 95 6.75 26.84 -3.75
CA LYS A 95 5.88 27.71 -2.96
C LYS A 95 5.85 27.30 -1.49
N LEU A 96 6.21 26.04 -1.19
CA LEU A 96 6.23 25.48 0.15
C LEU A 96 7.63 25.52 0.79
N LYS A 97 8.42 26.55 0.45
CA LYS A 97 9.75 26.82 1.02
C LYS A 97 9.64 27.84 2.15
N TRP A 98 10.38 27.64 3.23
CA TRP A 98 10.49 28.63 4.33
C TRP A 98 11.86 28.56 5.00
N GLU A 99 12.24 29.65 5.67
CA GLU A 99 13.45 29.72 6.49
C GLU A 99 13.10 29.26 7.92
N PRO A 100 13.73 28.19 8.46
CA PRO A 100 13.42 27.69 9.80
C PRO A 100 13.60 28.73 10.91
N GLU A 101 14.53 29.66 10.73
CA GLU A 101 14.86 30.72 11.70
C GLU A 101 13.66 31.62 12.02
N LEU A 102 12.78 31.88 11.04
CA LEU A 102 11.57 32.69 11.19
C LEU A 102 10.44 31.95 11.94
N PHE A 103 10.51 30.61 12.00
CA PHE A 103 9.44 29.75 12.52
C PHE A 103 9.95 28.81 13.62
N GLY A 104 10.81 29.31 14.51
CA GLY A 104 11.24 28.59 15.72
C GLY A 104 12.12 27.36 15.46
N GLY A 105 12.85 27.33 14.35
CA GLY A 105 13.74 26.24 13.96
C GLY A 105 13.05 25.04 13.29
N MET A 106 11.76 25.14 12.97
CA MET A 106 11.02 24.04 12.33
C MET A 106 11.54 23.74 10.91
N THR A 107 11.98 22.51 10.69
CA THR A 107 12.42 22.02 9.38
C THR A 107 11.35 21.24 8.62
N GLN A 108 10.30 20.76 9.29
CA GLN A 108 9.22 19.97 8.68
C GLN A 108 7.86 20.35 9.23
N ILE A 109 6.83 20.23 8.39
CA ILE A 109 5.42 20.38 8.77
C ILE A 109 4.57 19.28 8.10
N ASN A 110 3.55 18.80 8.80
CA ASN A 110 2.57 17.87 8.24
C ASN A 110 1.32 18.64 7.81
N LEU A 111 0.88 18.43 6.58
CA LEU A 111 -0.32 19.05 6.00
C LEU A 111 -1.30 17.96 5.52
N PRO A 112 -2.62 18.20 5.52
CA PRO A 112 -3.56 17.35 4.79
C PRO A 112 -3.19 17.32 3.30
N CYS A 113 -3.18 16.15 2.65
CA CYS A 113 -2.88 16.11 1.21
C CYS A 113 -3.90 16.92 0.38
N GLU A 114 -5.12 17.09 0.89
CA GLU A 114 -6.17 17.88 0.26
C GLU A 114 -5.95 19.41 0.31
N SER A 115 -4.99 19.95 1.06
CA SER A 115 -4.76 21.42 1.07
C SER A 115 -3.82 21.90 -0.04
N ILE A 116 -3.00 21.01 -0.62
CA ILE A 116 -2.00 21.36 -1.64
C ILE A 116 -2.22 20.64 -2.98
N TRP A 117 -1.41 20.99 -3.98
CA TRP A 117 -1.42 20.33 -5.29
C TRP A 117 -0.87 18.91 -5.14
N LEU A 118 -1.52 17.93 -5.78
CA LEU A 118 -1.11 16.54 -5.83
C LEU A 118 -0.95 16.09 -7.29
N PRO A 119 0.08 15.30 -7.63
CA PRO A 119 0.14 14.63 -8.92
C PRO A 119 -0.91 13.53 -9.00
N ASP A 120 -1.56 13.40 -10.16
CA ASP A 120 -2.67 12.47 -10.42
C ASP A 120 -2.16 11.09 -10.87
N VAL A 121 -1.29 10.49 -10.05
CA VAL A 121 -0.73 9.16 -10.30
C VAL A 121 -1.79 8.09 -10.04
N VAL A 122 -2.14 7.34 -11.08
CA VAL A 122 -3.17 6.29 -11.05
C VAL A 122 -2.63 4.96 -11.59
N LEU A 123 -3.29 3.86 -11.20
CA LEU A 123 -3.05 2.53 -11.75
C LEU A 123 -3.82 2.35 -13.06
N TYR A 124 -3.13 2.22 -14.20
CA TYR A 124 -3.78 2.03 -15.50
C TYR A 124 -4.39 0.62 -15.67
N ASP A 125 -3.68 -0.43 -15.23
CA ASP A 125 -4.14 -1.82 -15.37
C ASP A 125 -5.13 -2.22 -14.23
N ASN A 126 -6.01 -1.31 -13.81
CA ASN A 126 -6.95 -1.49 -12.70
C ASN A 126 -8.12 -2.44 -13.06
N ALA A 127 -8.51 -3.30 -12.12
CA ALA A 127 -9.57 -4.29 -12.31
C ALA A 127 -10.93 -3.94 -11.65
N GLU A 128 -10.99 -2.98 -10.72
CA GLU A 128 -12.22 -2.70 -9.93
C GLU A 128 -12.80 -1.28 -10.13
N GLY A 129 -12.27 -0.49 -11.07
CA GLY A 129 -12.86 0.79 -11.48
C GLY A 129 -12.67 1.97 -10.53
N ASP A 130 -12.26 1.76 -9.28
CA ASP A 130 -11.69 2.82 -8.44
C ASP A 130 -10.21 3.00 -8.77
N TYR A 131 -9.89 4.09 -9.47
CA TYR A 131 -8.53 4.41 -9.92
C TYR A 131 -7.74 5.25 -8.90
N GLN A 132 -8.38 5.69 -7.80
CA GLN A 132 -7.80 6.63 -6.85
C GLN A 132 -7.30 5.93 -5.58
N ILE A 133 -6.51 6.67 -4.82
CA ILE A 133 -5.98 6.22 -3.53
C ILE A 133 -7.12 6.28 -2.50
N THR A 134 -7.51 5.12 -1.98
CA THR A 134 -8.71 4.92 -1.13
C THR A 134 -8.68 5.68 0.20
N LYS A 135 -7.51 6.22 0.61
CA LYS A 135 -7.35 6.97 1.85
C LYS A 135 -6.44 8.18 1.68
N MET A 136 -7.04 9.37 1.72
CA MET A 136 -6.32 10.63 1.85
C MET A 136 -5.64 10.68 3.22
N THR A 137 -4.31 10.82 3.24
CA THR A 137 -3.48 10.92 4.45
C THR A 137 -2.87 12.31 4.56
N THR A 138 -2.33 12.64 5.74
CA THR A 138 -1.37 13.75 5.80
C THR A 138 -0.13 13.43 4.95
N LEU A 139 0.51 14.48 4.45
CA LEU A 139 1.83 14.47 3.83
C LEU A 139 2.80 15.30 4.65
N THR A 140 4.09 15.06 4.48
CA THR A 140 5.15 15.80 5.17
C THR A 140 5.84 16.70 4.17
N VAL A 141 5.97 17.97 4.51
CA VAL A 141 6.72 18.97 3.75
C VAL A 141 7.98 19.34 4.52
N ASN A 142 9.10 19.42 3.82
CA ASN A 142 10.38 19.87 4.34
C ASN A 142 10.64 21.33 3.95
N ASN A 143 11.38 22.10 4.76
CA ASN A 143 11.65 23.54 4.57
C ASN A 143 12.20 23.91 3.18
N SER A 144 12.88 22.96 2.54
CA SER A 144 13.45 23.05 1.21
C SER A 144 12.41 22.97 0.08
N GLY A 145 11.12 22.83 0.39
CA GLY A 145 10.01 22.64 -0.54
C GLY A 145 9.76 21.19 -0.96
N PHE A 146 10.53 20.22 -0.45
CA PHE A 146 10.30 18.80 -0.78
C PHE A 146 9.05 18.29 -0.06
N VAL A 147 8.07 17.85 -0.83
CA VAL A 147 6.85 17.21 -0.37
C VAL A 147 7.02 15.70 -0.46
N THR A 148 6.66 14.97 0.60
CA THR A 148 6.59 13.51 0.64
C THR A 148 5.19 13.08 1.04
N TRP A 149 4.52 12.34 0.16
CA TRP A 149 3.19 11.77 0.39
C TRP A 149 3.23 10.26 0.17
N ASN A 150 2.91 9.50 1.20
CA ASN A 150 3.05 8.04 1.24
C ASN A 150 1.76 7.35 1.74
N PRO A 151 0.62 7.51 1.03
CA PRO A 151 -0.63 6.89 1.44
C PRO A 151 -0.60 5.37 1.23
N PRO A 152 -1.28 4.60 2.12
CA PRO A 152 -1.56 3.18 1.90
C PRO A 152 -2.72 3.01 0.91
N ALA A 153 -2.57 2.08 -0.02
CA ALA A 153 -3.57 1.73 -1.02
C ALA A 153 -3.70 0.21 -1.18
N ILE A 154 -4.93 -0.28 -1.38
CA ILE A 154 -5.19 -1.65 -1.82
C ILE A 154 -5.47 -1.60 -3.31
N TYR A 155 -4.55 -2.10 -4.13
CA TYR A 155 -4.72 -2.16 -5.58
C TYR A 155 -5.15 -3.54 -6.02
N LYS A 156 -6.12 -3.55 -6.95
CA LYS A 156 -6.52 -4.71 -7.73
C LYS A 156 -6.11 -4.49 -9.18
N SER A 157 -5.02 -5.13 -9.62
CA SER A 157 -4.59 -5.04 -11.02
C SER A 157 -4.94 -6.29 -11.81
N TYR A 158 -5.22 -6.11 -13.09
CA TYR A 158 -5.40 -7.21 -14.02
C TYR A 158 -4.06 -7.94 -14.23
N CYS A 159 -4.05 -9.25 -14.02
CA CYS A 159 -2.88 -10.12 -14.20
C CYS A 159 -3.30 -11.40 -14.91
N LYS A 160 -2.80 -11.61 -16.13
CA LYS A 160 -3.07 -12.81 -16.92
C LYS A 160 -2.45 -14.05 -16.26
N ILE A 161 -3.29 -14.85 -15.62
CA ILE A 161 -2.89 -16.07 -14.92
C ILE A 161 -2.67 -17.22 -15.90
N ASN A 162 -1.54 -17.92 -15.78
CA ASN A 162 -1.23 -19.14 -16.53
C ASN A 162 -1.36 -20.37 -15.63
N VAL A 163 -2.40 -21.17 -15.87
CA VAL A 163 -2.73 -22.37 -15.09
C VAL A 163 -2.13 -23.67 -15.64
N HIS A 164 -1.31 -23.62 -16.72
CA HIS A 164 -0.81 -24.82 -17.41
C HIS A 164 -0.07 -25.81 -16.49
N ASN A 165 0.73 -25.28 -15.56
CA ASN A 165 1.53 -26.08 -14.61
C ASN A 165 0.93 -26.11 -13.19
N PHE A 166 -0.36 -25.80 -13.02
CA PHE A 166 -1.00 -25.80 -11.69
C PHE A 166 -0.84 -27.17 -10.98
N PRO A 167 -0.49 -27.23 -9.68
CA PRO A 167 -0.30 -26.13 -8.73
C PRO A 167 1.15 -25.61 -8.64
N TYR A 168 2.06 -26.05 -9.52
CA TYR A 168 3.47 -25.63 -9.58
C TYR A 168 3.66 -24.39 -10.48
N ASP A 169 2.65 -23.54 -10.54
CA ASP A 169 2.58 -22.38 -11.41
C ASP A 169 3.43 -21.20 -10.89
N LYS A 170 3.89 -20.39 -11.86
CA LYS A 170 4.52 -19.09 -11.63
C LYS A 170 3.71 -18.05 -12.37
N GLN A 171 3.37 -16.95 -11.70
CA GLN A 171 2.63 -15.84 -12.28
C GLN A 171 3.55 -14.61 -12.40
N ASN A 172 3.29 -13.80 -13.41
CA ASN A 172 4.08 -12.62 -13.75
C ASN A 172 3.13 -11.44 -13.89
N CYS A 173 2.85 -10.78 -12.77
CA CYS A 173 1.87 -9.70 -12.71
C CYS A 173 2.55 -8.34 -12.87
N THR A 174 1.83 -7.40 -13.48
CA THR A 174 2.29 -6.02 -13.67
C THR A 174 1.29 -5.03 -13.08
N MET A 175 1.81 -3.90 -12.63
CA MET A 175 1.04 -2.74 -12.18
C MET A 175 1.67 -1.51 -12.82
N LYS A 176 0.95 -0.86 -13.74
CA LYS A 176 1.39 0.35 -14.44
C LYS A 176 0.87 1.59 -13.73
N PHE A 177 1.78 2.44 -13.30
CA PHE A 177 1.44 3.74 -12.72
C PHE A 177 1.84 4.86 -13.67
N GLY A 178 0.93 5.79 -13.90
CA GLY A 178 1.15 6.95 -14.73
C GLY A 178 0.28 8.12 -14.27
N SER A 179 0.61 9.33 -14.73
CA SER A 179 -0.28 10.48 -14.61
C SER A 179 -1.51 10.25 -15.52
N TRP A 180 -2.71 10.60 -15.05
CA TRP A 180 -3.91 10.49 -15.87
C TRP A 180 -4.06 11.64 -16.88
N THR A 181 -3.74 12.86 -16.44
CA THR A 181 -4.05 14.11 -17.15
C THR A 181 -2.83 14.71 -17.83
N PHE A 182 -1.67 14.65 -17.18
CA PHE A 182 -0.43 15.29 -17.62
C PHE A 182 0.42 14.34 -18.47
N ASP A 183 1.06 14.92 -19.49
CA ASP A 183 2.12 14.29 -20.26
C ASP A 183 3.50 14.50 -19.60
N ALA A 184 4.52 13.86 -20.15
CA ALA A 184 5.90 13.93 -19.67
C ALA A 184 6.56 15.32 -19.81
N SER A 185 5.95 16.27 -20.53
CA SER A 185 6.41 17.66 -20.58
C SER A 185 5.93 18.46 -19.37
N LEU A 186 4.83 18.04 -18.74
CA LEU A 186 4.23 18.67 -17.57
C LEU A 186 4.58 17.95 -16.27
N VAL A 187 4.54 16.61 -16.24
CA VAL A 187 4.89 15.78 -15.08
C VAL A 187 5.76 14.61 -15.53
N ASP A 188 7.02 14.58 -15.10
CA ASP A 188 7.94 13.48 -15.39
C ASP A 188 8.02 12.50 -14.20
N LEU A 189 7.49 11.29 -14.39
CA LEU A 189 7.53 10.24 -13.39
C LEU A 189 8.88 9.52 -13.40
N LYS A 190 9.53 9.47 -12.22
CA LYS A 190 10.83 8.83 -12.00
C LYS A 190 10.69 7.74 -10.92
N PRO A 191 11.30 6.56 -11.07
CA PRO A 191 11.05 5.41 -10.18
C PRO A 191 11.78 5.44 -8.83
N SER A 192 12.67 6.41 -8.60
CA SER A 192 13.25 6.72 -7.28
C SER A 192 13.99 8.06 -7.37
N ARG A 193 14.22 8.72 -6.23
CA ARG A 193 14.92 10.01 -6.16
C ARG A 193 16.40 9.91 -6.54
N ASP A 194 17.01 8.73 -6.33
CA ASP A 194 18.43 8.46 -6.64
C ASP A 194 18.62 7.86 -8.06
N TYR A 195 17.60 7.98 -8.93
CA TYR A 195 17.65 7.50 -10.31
C TYR A 195 18.61 8.35 -11.16
N LEU A 196 19.89 7.95 -11.16
CA LEU A 196 21.01 8.62 -11.84
C LEU A 196 21.36 8.03 -13.21
N GLY A 197 20.62 7.03 -13.71
CA GLY A 197 21.07 6.17 -14.80
C GLY A 197 20.11 6.04 -15.99
N ASP A 198 20.69 5.80 -17.17
CA ASP A 198 20.00 5.48 -18.43
C ASP A 198 19.38 4.05 -18.44
N SER A 199 19.44 3.34 -17.30
CA SER A 199 18.97 1.97 -17.16
C SER A 199 17.46 1.92 -16.90
N MET A 200 16.72 1.69 -17.98
CA MET A 200 15.25 1.57 -18.02
C MET A 200 14.63 0.59 -16.98
N VAL A 201 15.41 -0.36 -16.46
CA VAL A 201 14.97 -1.41 -15.51
C VAL A 201 15.74 -1.34 -14.19
N ILE A 202 15.00 -1.43 -13.08
CA ILE A 202 15.49 -1.46 -11.70
C ILE A 202 15.18 -2.84 -11.09
N LYS A 203 16.24 -3.55 -10.65
CA LYS A 203 16.13 -4.92 -10.13
C LYS A 203 15.48 -5.06 -8.75
N LYS A 204 15.50 -4.00 -7.93
CA LYS A 204 14.76 -3.90 -6.66
C LYS A 204 13.73 -2.78 -6.80
N GLY A 205 12.70 -3.05 -7.59
CA GLY A 205 11.71 -2.04 -7.99
C GLY A 205 10.68 -1.72 -6.91
N MET A 206 10.46 -2.62 -5.96
CA MET A 206 9.64 -2.38 -4.78
C MET A 206 10.49 -2.55 -3.53
N ASP A 207 10.20 -1.78 -2.49
CA ASP A 207 10.71 -2.11 -1.17
C ASP A 207 9.87 -3.20 -0.49
N LEU A 208 10.57 -4.13 0.17
CA LEU A 208 10.03 -5.31 0.85
C LEU A 208 10.41 -5.33 2.34
N SER A 209 10.95 -4.24 2.88
CA SER A 209 11.43 -4.12 4.27
C SER A 209 10.37 -4.51 5.31
N GLU A 210 9.11 -4.16 5.06
CA GLU A 210 7.96 -4.44 5.95
C GLU A 210 6.97 -5.46 5.36
N TYR A 211 7.40 -6.21 4.33
CA TYR A 211 6.55 -7.19 3.65
C TYR A 211 6.16 -8.36 4.58
N LYS A 212 4.85 -8.62 4.69
CA LYS A 212 4.30 -9.80 5.37
C LYS A 212 4.12 -10.95 4.38
N PRO A 213 4.84 -12.08 4.53
CA PRO A 213 4.76 -13.21 3.60
C PRO A 213 3.34 -13.77 3.45
N SER A 214 2.91 -14.00 2.22
CA SER A 214 1.62 -14.64 1.93
C SER A 214 1.64 -16.13 2.30
N ILE A 215 0.48 -16.65 2.70
CA ILE A 215 0.29 -18.07 3.07
C ILE A 215 0.31 -18.98 1.82
N GLU A 216 -0.11 -18.45 0.67
CA GLU A 216 -0.25 -19.22 -0.58
C GLU A 216 0.84 -18.91 -1.62
N TRP A 217 1.45 -17.73 -1.57
CA TRP A 217 2.36 -17.26 -2.62
C TRP A 217 3.74 -16.88 -2.06
N ASP A 218 4.80 -17.26 -2.78
CA ASP A 218 6.17 -16.79 -2.60
C ASP A 218 6.52 -15.76 -3.67
N ILE A 219 7.12 -14.64 -3.27
CA ILE A 219 7.67 -13.63 -4.19
C ILE A 219 9.04 -14.11 -4.67
N LEU A 220 9.25 -14.14 -5.99
CA LEU A 220 10.54 -14.49 -6.61
C LEU A 220 11.33 -13.26 -7.04
N GLU A 221 10.65 -12.23 -7.58
CA GLU A 221 11.29 -11.06 -8.17
C GLU A 221 10.35 -9.84 -8.08
N VAL A 222 10.92 -8.68 -7.78
CA VAL A 222 10.24 -7.36 -7.77
C VAL A 222 11.08 -6.34 -8.54
N SER A 223 10.72 -6.07 -9.79
CA SER A 223 11.44 -5.11 -10.64
C SER A 223 10.54 -3.95 -11.04
N ALA A 224 11.12 -2.77 -11.26
CA ALA A 224 10.41 -1.61 -11.81
C ALA A 224 11.02 -1.24 -13.17
N MET A 225 10.19 -0.79 -14.10
CA MET A 225 10.62 -0.39 -15.44
C MET A 225 9.92 0.91 -15.82
N ARG A 226 10.70 1.94 -16.16
CA ARG A 226 10.15 3.21 -16.64
C ARG A 226 9.99 3.14 -18.16
N ASN A 227 8.75 3.17 -18.64
CA ASN A 227 8.46 3.21 -20.06
C ASN A 227 8.20 4.65 -20.53
N LYS A 228 8.40 4.87 -21.83
CA LYS A 228 8.13 6.13 -22.51
C LYS A 228 7.37 5.83 -23.79
N LEU A 229 6.11 6.22 -23.86
CA LEU A 229 5.26 6.10 -25.04
C LEU A 229 5.23 7.46 -25.75
N VAL A 230 5.83 7.53 -26.94
CA VAL A 230 5.78 8.74 -27.78
C VAL A 230 4.67 8.57 -28.80
N ILE A 231 3.67 9.45 -28.76
CA ILE A 231 2.61 9.55 -29.77
C ILE A 231 2.64 10.95 -30.43
N PRO A 232 2.02 11.16 -31.61
CA PRO A 232 2.06 12.45 -32.29
C PRO A 232 1.51 13.64 -31.48
N TYR A 233 0.67 13.37 -30.47
CA TYR A 233 0.01 14.37 -29.65
C TYR A 233 0.70 14.64 -28.29
N GLY A 234 1.74 13.89 -27.94
CA GLY A 234 2.39 14.01 -26.63
C GLY A 234 3.29 12.81 -26.29
N THR A 235 4.07 12.98 -25.22
CA THR A 235 4.87 11.89 -24.66
C THR A 235 4.29 11.47 -23.33
N TYR A 236 3.92 10.21 -23.16
CA TYR A 236 3.45 9.66 -21.90
C TYR A 236 4.55 8.81 -21.26
N VAL A 237 4.65 8.88 -19.92
CA VAL A 237 5.60 8.09 -19.14
C VAL A 237 4.84 7.29 -18.08
N ASP A 238 5.17 6.01 -17.98
CA ASP A 238 4.64 5.12 -16.96
C ASP A 238 5.78 4.38 -16.24
N ILE A 239 5.52 3.98 -15.01
CA ILE A 239 6.38 3.09 -14.25
C ILE A 239 5.61 1.79 -14.06
N THR A 240 6.05 0.76 -14.80
CA THR A 240 5.55 -0.60 -14.66
C THR A 240 6.32 -1.30 -13.55
N PHE A 241 5.65 -1.59 -12.44
CA PHE A 241 6.17 -2.51 -11.44
C PHE A 241 5.75 -3.94 -11.78
N ARG A 242 6.71 -4.85 -11.75
CA ARG A 242 6.56 -6.27 -12.11
C ARG A 242 6.81 -7.12 -10.89
N LEU A 243 5.86 -8.00 -10.60
CA LEU A 243 5.84 -8.89 -9.45
C LEU A 243 5.76 -10.34 -9.94
N VAL A 244 6.85 -11.09 -9.80
CA VAL A 244 6.90 -12.52 -10.16
C VAL A 244 6.69 -13.36 -8.92
N ILE A 245 5.65 -14.20 -8.93
CA ILE A 245 5.23 -15.01 -7.79
C ILE A 245 5.14 -16.49 -8.13
N ARG A 246 5.23 -17.36 -7.12
CA ARG A 246 5.11 -18.82 -7.22
C ARG A 246 4.13 -19.33 -6.17
N ARG A 247 3.29 -20.30 -6.53
CA ARG A 247 2.36 -20.91 -5.57
C ARG A 247 3.07 -21.88 -4.61
N LYS A 248 2.65 -21.89 -3.35
CA LYS A 248 3.05 -22.85 -2.31
C LYS A 248 2.28 -24.15 -2.48
N THR A 249 2.93 -25.12 -3.11
CA THR A 249 2.27 -26.34 -3.60
C THR A 249 1.96 -27.38 -2.52
N LEU A 250 2.48 -27.24 -1.29
CA LEU A 250 2.39 -28.25 -0.23
C LEU A 250 0.94 -28.63 0.09
N PHE A 251 0.06 -27.63 0.23
CA PHE A 251 -1.37 -27.85 0.52
C PHE A 251 -2.08 -28.65 -0.58
N TYR A 252 -1.78 -28.38 -1.85
CA TYR A 252 -2.33 -29.10 -3.00
C TYR A 252 -1.71 -30.50 -3.13
N THR A 253 -0.41 -30.63 -2.91
CA THR A 253 0.29 -31.91 -3.03
C THR A 253 -0.24 -32.91 -2.00
N VAL A 254 -0.34 -32.50 -0.73
CA VAL A 254 -0.81 -33.38 0.36
C VAL A 254 -2.32 -33.68 0.27
N ASN A 255 -3.15 -32.68 -0.02
CA ASN A 255 -4.61 -32.84 0.05
C ASN A 255 -5.31 -33.18 -1.29
N LEU A 256 -4.58 -33.15 -2.41
CA LEU A 256 -5.13 -33.48 -3.74
C LEU A 256 -4.33 -34.56 -4.45
N MET A 257 -3.00 -34.40 -4.56
CA MET A 257 -2.19 -35.35 -5.35
C MET A 257 -2.01 -36.69 -4.64
N ILE A 258 -1.61 -36.70 -3.36
CA ILE A 258 -1.38 -37.95 -2.62
C ILE A 258 -2.63 -38.86 -2.57
N PRO A 259 -3.84 -38.38 -2.22
CA PRO A 259 -5.04 -39.23 -2.23
C PRO A 259 -5.33 -39.85 -3.61
N CYS A 260 -5.23 -39.06 -4.69
CA CYS A 260 -5.46 -39.56 -6.05
C CYS A 260 -4.44 -40.62 -6.47
N VAL A 261 -3.16 -40.46 -6.10
CA VAL A 261 -2.12 -41.47 -6.35
C VAL A 261 -2.38 -42.76 -5.55
N LEU A 262 -2.75 -42.65 -4.28
CA LEU A 262 -3.09 -43.81 -3.44
C LEU A 262 -4.32 -44.57 -3.97
N ILE A 263 -5.38 -43.87 -4.38
CA ILE A 263 -6.58 -44.49 -4.97
C ILE A 263 -6.22 -45.14 -6.32
N SER A 264 -5.36 -44.51 -7.12
CA SER A 264 -4.87 -45.09 -8.37
C SER A 264 -4.08 -46.38 -8.12
N PHE A 265 -3.25 -46.42 -7.07
CA PHE A 265 -2.51 -47.62 -6.66
C PHE A 265 -3.43 -48.76 -6.21
N LEU A 266 -4.56 -48.47 -5.54
CA LEU A 266 -5.57 -49.47 -5.18
C LEU A 266 -6.19 -50.18 -6.40
N THR A 267 -6.20 -49.55 -7.59
CA THR A 267 -6.69 -50.21 -8.83
C THR A 267 -5.84 -51.43 -9.21
N ILE A 268 -4.55 -51.45 -8.85
CA ILE A 268 -3.66 -52.58 -9.13
C ILE A 268 -4.00 -53.78 -8.24
N PHE A 269 -4.36 -53.54 -6.98
CA PHE A 269 -4.76 -54.60 -6.04
C PHE A 269 -6.04 -55.35 -6.46
N VAL A 270 -6.93 -54.72 -7.25
CA VAL A 270 -8.11 -55.38 -7.83
C VAL A 270 -7.74 -56.60 -8.67
N PHE A 271 -6.57 -56.59 -9.33
CA PHE A 271 -6.08 -57.73 -10.11
C PHE A 271 -5.44 -58.82 -9.26
N TYR A 272 -4.96 -58.49 -8.07
CA TYR A 272 -4.40 -59.46 -7.12
C TYR A 272 -5.47 -60.23 -6.33
N LEU A 273 -6.66 -59.64 -6.16
CA LEU A 273 -7.77 -60.27 -5.45
C LEU A 273 -8.42 -61.40 -6.28
N PRO A 274 -8.47 -62.65 -5.77
CA PRO A 274 -9.10 -63.77 -6.49
C PRO A 274 -10.62 -63.58 -6.59
N CYS A 275 -11.19 -64.05 -7.70
CA CYS A 275 -12.62 -63.88 -7.99
C CYS A 275 -13.54 -64.61 -6.98
N ASP A 276 -13.06 -65.69 -6.37
CA ASP A 276 -13.79 -66.51 -5.40
C ASP A 276 -14.14 -65.75 -4.10
N SER A 277 -13.48 -64.61 -3.85
CA SER A 277 -13.72 -63.77 -2.68
C SER A 277 -15.00 -62.94 -2.75
N GLY A 278 -15.64 -62.79 -3.92
CA GLY A 278 -16.82 -61.93 -4.14
C GLY A 278 -16.56 -60.41 -4.09
N GLU A 279 -15.66 -59.94 -3.22
CA GLU A 279 -15.42 -58.51 -2.93
C GLU A 279 -14.78 -57.70 -4.08
N LYS A 280 -14.41 -58.34 -5.18
CA LYS A 280 -13.78 -57.68 -6.33
C LYS A 280 -14.65 -56.58 -6.94
N VAL A 281 -15.96 -56.81 -7.02
CA VAL A 281 -16.91 -55.81 -7.54
C VAL A 281 -17.12 -54.69 -6.52
N THR A 282 -17.23 -55.01 -5.22
CA THR A 282 -17.32 -54.03 -4.13
C THR A 282 -16.15 -53.05 -4.17
N LEU A 283 -14.91 -53.56 -4.24
CA LEU A 283 -13.68 -52.77 -4.28
C LEU A 283 -13.65 -51.82 -5.50
N CYS A 284 -14.02 -52.31 -6.69
CA CYS A 284 -14.13 -51.47 -7.89
C CYS A 284 -15.13 -50.31 -7.72
N ILE A 285 -16.31 -50.58 -7.16
CA ILE A 285 -17.34 -49.58 -6.91
C ILE A 285 -16.87 -48.56 -5.87
N SER A 286 -16.23 -49.00 -4.79
CA SER A 286 -15.66 -48.12 -3.76
C SER A 286 -14.56 -47.22 -4.30
N ILE A 287 -13.68 -47.73 -5.17
CA ILE A 287 -12.65 -46.93 -5.84
C ILE A 287 -13.28 -45.88 -6.75
N LEU A 288 -14.25 -46.25 -7.59
CA LEU A 288 -14.95 -45.31 -8.48
C LEU A 288 -15.70 -44.22 -7.68
N LEU A 289 -16.33 -44.60 -6.57
CA LEU A 289 -16.97 -43.65 -5.65
C LEU A 289 -15.94 -42.71 -5.00
N SER A 290 -14.77 -43.22 -4.59
CA SER A 290 -13.70 -42.41 -4.01
C SER A 290 -13.11 -41.41 -5.02
N LEU A 291 -12.90 -41.83 -6.28
CA LEU A 291 -12.46 -40.95 -7.36
C LEU A 291 -13.49 -39.86 -7.68
N THR A 292 -14.78 -40.22 -7.80
CA THR A 292 -15.84 -39.24 -8.07
C THR A 292 -16.03 -38.27 -6.90
N VAL A 293 -15.96 -38.72 -5.65
CA VAL A 293 -15.97 -37.84 -4.46
C VAL A 293 -14.76 -36.91 -4.43
N SER A 294 -13.56 -37.40 -4.74
CA SER A 294 -12.35 -36.56 -4.81
C SER A 294 -12.45 -35.51 -5.94
N PHE A 295 -12.99 -35.89 -7.09
CA PHE A 295 -13.25 -34.97 -8.20
C PHE A 295 -14.33 -33.92 -7.85
N PHE A 296 -15.43 -34.30 -7.20
CA PHE A 296 -16.44 -33.36 -6.74
C PHE A 296 -15.95 -32.45 -5.61
N TYR A 297 -15.09 -32.96 -4.71
CA TYR A 297 -14.41 -32.15 -3.71
C TYR A 297 -13.50 -31.11 -4.39
N TRP A 298 -12.72 -31.52 -5.39
CA TRP A 298 -11.89 -30.61 -6.19
C TRP A 298 -12.74 -29.57 -6.91
N LEU A 299 -13.79 -29.96 -7.64
CA LEU A 299 -14.71 -29.02 -8.31
C LEU A 299 -15.39 -28.04 -7.34
N ARG A 300 -15.78 -28.49 -6.15
CA ARG A 300 -16.37 -27.62 -5.11
C ARG A 300 -15.35 -26.69 -4.47
N LYS A 301 -14.11 -27.16 -4.27
CA LYS A 301 -13.02 -26.35 -3.72
C LYS A 301 -12.56 -25.29 -4.73
N PHE A 302 -12.42 -25.68 -5.99
CA PHE A 302 -12.19 -24.78 -7.12
C PHE A 302 -13.30 -23.72 -7.18
N ARG A 303 -14.59 -24.11 -7.15
CA ARG A 303 -15.72 -23.14 -7.09
C ARG A 303 -15.73 -22.26 -5.85
N ARG A 304 -15.28 -22.72 -4.67
CA ARG A 304 -15.22 -21.89 -3.45
C ARG A 304 -14.08 -20.85 -3.47
N LEU A 305 -13.04 -21.07 -4.28
CA LEU A 305 -12.00 -20.08 -4.55
C LEU A 305 -12.48 -18.99 -5.53
N GLN A 306 -13.70 -19.08 -6.07
CA GLN A 306 -14.31 -18.09 -6.98
C GLN A 306 -15.24 -17.09 -6.28
N THR A 307 -15.63 -17.39 -5.04
CA THR A 307 -16.73 -16.71 -4.33
C THR A 307 -16.24 -15.99 -3.08
N LYS A 308 -14.96 -15.60 -3.05
CA LYS A 308 -14.28 -14.88 -1.99
C LYS A 308 -13.27 -13.93 -2.59
#